data_AF-X1RLT9-F1
#
_entry.id   AF-X1RLT9-F1
#
_cell.length_a   1.000
_cell.length_b   1.000
_cell.length_c   1.000
_cell.angle_alpha   90.00
_cell.angle_beta   90.00
_cell.angle_gamma   90.00
#
_symmetry.space_group_name_H-M   'P 1'
#
loop_
_entity.id
_entity.type
_entity.pdbx_description
1 polymer ?
#
loop_
_entity_poly.entity_id
_entity_poly.type
_entity_poly.pdbx_seq_one_letter_code
_entity_poly.pdbx_strand_id
1 'polypeptide(L)'
;AKIVEGEKERTQLFQGVVVKVRRGGAAASFTVRRVAYGIGVERTFPFQSPLVEKVEVVRQGKVRRAKLYYLRGLSAKASRIKEKRAAKEKK
;
A
#
# COMPACT_ATOMS: atom_id res chain seq x y z
N ALA A 1 -1.06 8.28 -7.58
CA ALA A 1 -0.62 9.65 -7.29
C ALA A 1 -0.55 10.39 -8.61
N LYS A 2 -1.13 11.58 -8.67
CA LYS A 2 -1.08 12.46 -9.83
C LYS A 2 0.37 12.87 -10.06
N ILE A 3 0.91 12.54 -11.22
CA ILE A 3 2.23 12.99 -11.68
C ILE A 3 1.96 14.14 -12.64
N VAL A 4 2.56 15.29 -12.36
CA VAL A 4 2.47 16.48 -13.21
C VAL A 4 3.78 16.55 -13.99
N GLU A 5 3.73 16.23 -15.28
CA GLU A 5 4.83 16.42 -16.22
C GLU A 5 4.44 17.59 -17.13
N GLY A 6 4.76 18.82 -16.70
CA GLY A 6 4.35 20.04 -17.39
C GLY A 6 2.83 20.26 -17.34
N GLU A 7 2.19 20.39 -18.50
CA GLU A 7 0.74 20.61 -18.62
C GLU A 7 -0.10 19.31 -18.56
N LYS A 8 0.54 18.14 -18.65
CA LYS A 8 -0.17 16.86 -18.69
C LYS A 8 -0.19 16.20 -17.31
N GLU A 9 -1.40 15.86 -16.89
CA GLU A 9 -1.63 15.15 -15.65
C GLU A 9 -1.89 13.66 -15.94
N ARG A 10 -1.11 12.79 -15.28
CA ARG A 10 -1.28 11.33 -15.40
C ARG A 10 -1.50 10.69 -14.04
N THR A 11 -2.47 9.80 -13.97
CA THR A 11 -2.68 8.94 -12.80
C THR A 11 -1.77 7.71 -12.88
N GLN A 12 -0.78 7.64 -12.00
CA GLN A 12 0.06 6.45 -11.85
C GLN A 12 -0.51 5.51 -10.78
N LEU A 13 -0.75 4.25 -11.18
CA LEU A 13 -1.12 3.15 -10.29
C LEU A 13 0.09 2.69 -9.47
N PHE A 14 -0.05 2.73 -8.15
CA PHE A 14 0.95 2.21 -7.22
C PHE A 14 0.35 1.09 -6.37
N GLN A 15 0.48 -0.14 -6.85
CA GLN A 15 0.02 -1.33 -6.15
C GLN A 15 1.15 -1.96 -5.33
N GLY A 16 0.83 -2.38 -4.11
CA GLY A 16 1.77 -3.05 -3.21
C GLY A 16 1.14 -3.40 -1.86
N VAL A 17 1.96 -3.89 -0.94
CA VAL A 17 1.53 -4.25 0.42
C VAL A 17 1.58 -3.01 1.31
N VAL A 18 0.50 -2.74 2.06
CA VAL A 18 0.51 -1.70 3.09
C VAL A 18 1.33 -2.18 4.29
N VAL A 19 2.48 -1.56 4.55
CA VAL A 19 3.42 -1.97 5.61
C VAL A 19 3.25 -1.19 6.91
N LYS A 20 2.65 -0.01 6.82
CA LYS A 20 2.43 0.89 7.96
C LYS A 20 1.16 1.68 7.70
N VAL A 21 0.34 1.81 8.73
CA VAL A 21 -0.72 2.81 8.80
C VAL A 21 -0.48 3.66 10.04
N ARG A 22 -0.31 4.95 9.87
CA ARG A 22 -0.25 5.94 10.95
C ARG A 22 -1.61 6.62 11.04
N ARG A 23 -2.23 6.55 12.20
CA ARG A 23 -3.46 7.28 12.54
C ARG A 23 -3.08 8.53 13.36
N GLY A 24 -3.93 9.56 13.34
CA GLY A 24 -3.69 10.79 14.10
C GLY A 24 -4.15 12.06 13.39
N GLY A 25 -5.39 12.08 12.88
CA GLY A 25 -5.98 13.26 12.23
C GLY A 25 -5.31 13.64 10.91
N ALA A 26 -5.03 14.93 10.72
CA ALA A 26 -4.50 15.48 9.47
C ALA A 26 -3.16 14.87 9.04
N ALA A 27 -2.34 14.40 9.99
CA ALA A 27 -1.05 13.77 9.71
C ALA A 27 -1.14 12.24 9.55
N ALA A 28 -2.35 11.70 9.39
CA ALA A 28 -2.56 10.28 9.13
C ALA A 28 -2.07 9.92 7.73
N SER A 29 -1.37 8.78 7.64
CA SER A 29 -0.78 8.31 6.39
C SER A 29 -0.66 6.80 6.36
N PHE A 30 -0.50 6.25 5.16
CA PHE A 30 -0.21 4.84 4.94
C PHE A 30 1.00 4.69 4.02
N THR A 31 1.82 3.68 4.28
CA THR A 31 3.01 3.38 3.48
C THR A 31 2.78 2.08 2.73
N VAL A 32 2.92 2.13 1.41
CA VAL A 32 2.81 1.00 0.50
C VAL A 32 4.21 0.59 0.06
N ARG A 33 4.52 -0.71 0.14
CA ARG A 33 5.77 -1.32 -0.31
C ARG A 33 5.52 -2.20 -1.52
N ARG A 34 6.34 -2.05 -2.56
CA ARG A 34 6.43 -2.98 -3.70
C ARG A 34 7.89 -3.21 -4.07
N VAL A 35 8.19 -4.35 -4.68
CA VAL A 35 9.49 -4.55 -5.34
C VAL A 35 9.27 -4.29 -6.82
N ALA A 36 10.00 -3.33 -7.39
CA ALA A 36 9.96 -3.00 -8.81
C ALA A 36 11.38 -3.14 -9.36
N TYR A 37 11.55 -3.94 -10.43
CA TYR A 37 12.85 -4.17 -11.06
C TYR A 37 13.95 -4.59 -10.07
N GLY A 38 13.60 -5.45 -9.09
CA GLY A 38 14.54 -5.91 -8.04
C GLY A 38 14.78 -4.92 -6.90
N ILE A 39 14.31 -3.68 -6.99
CA ILE A 39 14.49 -2.65 -5.97
C ILE A 39 13.23 -2.51 -5.11
N GLY A 40 13.40 -2.50 -3.78
CA GLY A 40 12.31 -2.28 -2.84
C GLY A 40 11.90 -0.81 -2.79
N VAL A 41 10.75 -0.49 -3.36
CA VAL A 41 10.18 0.87 -3.38
C VAL A 41 9.09 1.00 -2.33
N GLU A 42 9.24 1.98 -1.45
CA GLU A 42 8.21 2.38 -0.48
C GLU A 42 7.71 3.78 -0.79
N ARG A 43 6.39 3.95 -0.83
CA ARG A 43 5.75 5.27 -0.96
C ARG A 43 4.78 5.50 0.19
N THR A 44 4.87 6.66 0.80
CA THR A 44 3.95 7.08 1.88
C THR A 44 2.95 8.07 1.32
N PHE A 45 1.67 7.81 1.55
CA PHE A 45 0.56 8.64 1.11
C PHE A 45 -0.19 9.15 2.35
N PRO A 46 -0.37 10.48 2.49
CA PRO A 46 -1.32 11.04 3.44
C PRO A 46 -2.75 10.62 3.06
N PHE A 47 -3.61 10.38 4.04
CA PHE A 47 -5.01 10.03 3.76
C PHE A 47 -5.80 11.16 3.10
N GLN A 48 -5.46 12.41 3.42
CA GLN A 48 -6.15 13.62 2.93
C GLN A 48 -5.37 14.33 1.80
N SER A 49 -4.51 13.60 1.09
CA SER A 49 -3.72 14.22 0.01
C SER A 49 -4.56 14.43 -1.25
N PRO A 50 -4.61 15.64 -1.83
CA PRO A 50 -5.33 15.90 -3.08
C PRO A 50 -4.66 15.22 -4.30
N LEU A 51 -3.43 14.73 -4.14
CA LEU A 51 -2.69 14.01 -5.18
C LEU A 51 -3.12 12.54 -5.31
N VAL A 52 -3.94 12.05 -4.40
CA VAL A 52 -4.45 10.66 -4.39
C VAL A 52 -5.89 10.68 -4.90
N GLU A 53 -6.09 10.18 -6.11
CA GLU A 53 -7.40 10.14 -6.76
C GLU A 53 -8.30 9.03 -6.19
N LYS A 54 -7.80 7.80 -6.10
CA LYS A 54 -8.55 6.65 -5.58
C LYS A 54 -7.62 5.69 -4.84
N VAL A 55 -8.15 5.07 -3.79
CA VAL A 55 -7.53 3.94 -3.10
C VAL A 55 -8.49 2.77 -3.13
N GLU A 56 -8.03 1.61 -3.59
CA GLU A 56 -8.84 0.40 -3.69
C GLU A 56 -8.13 -0.77 -3.00
N VAL A 57 -8.86 -1.51 -2.17
CA VAL A 57 -8.34 -2.69 -1.48
C VAL A 57 -8.52 -3.90 -2.39
N VAL A 58 -7.45 -4.24 -3.12
CA VAL A 58 -7.48 -5.37 -4.08
C VAL A 58 -7.56 -6.72 -3.34
N ARG A 59 -6.80 -6.89 -2.26
CA ARG A 59 -6.74 -8.14 -1.46
C ARG A 59 -6.47 -7.85 0.01
N GLN A 60 -7.05 -8.65 0.90
CA GLN A 60 -6.80 -8.56 2.34
C GLN A 60 -5.85 -9.67 2.81
N GLY A 61 -4.69 -9.30 3.35
CA GLY A 61 -3.74 -10.23 3.93
C GLY A 61 -4.02 -10.55 5.40
N LYS A 62 -3.85 -11.81 5.81
CA LYS A 62 -3.85 -12.22 7.22
C LYS A 62 -2.49 -11.93 7.84
N VAL A 63 -2.43 -10.90 8.67
CA VAL A 63 -1.22 -10.47 9.39
C VAL A 63 -1.49 -10.37 10.90
N ARG A 64 -0.45 -10.52 11.71
CA ARG A 64 -0.52 -10.39 13.18
C ARG A 64 0.09 -9.09 13.71
N ARG A 65 0.89 -8.39 12.90
CA ARG A 65 1.60 -7.16 13.30
C ARG A 65 0.98 -5.95 12.62
N ALA A 66 0.90 -4.83 13.33
CA ALA A 66 0.43 -3.56 12.78
C ALA A 66 1.46 -2.89 11.83
N LYS A 67 2.75 -3.17 12.04
CA LYS A 67 3.86 -2.73 11.19
C LYS A 67 4.55 -3.95 10.58
N LEU A 68 4.60 -4.02 9.26
CA LEU A 68 5.11 -5.17 8.51
C LEU A 68 6.55 -4.96 8.02
N TYR A 69 7.38 -4.25 8.79
CA TYR A 69 8.76 -3.93 8.39
C TYR A 69 9.64 -5.17 8.20
N TYR A 70 9.25 -6.30 8.79
CA TYR A 70 9.93 -7.58 8.55
C TYR A 70 9.93 -7.98 7.06
N LEU A 71 8.96 -7.50 6.27
CA LEU A 71 8.92 -7.72 4.82
C LEU A 71 10.06 -7.02 4.06
N ARG A 72 10.82 -6.14 4.71
CA ARG A 72 11.97 -5.46 4.08
C ARG A 72 13.14 -6.41 3.86
N GLY A 73 13.35 -7.34 4.78
CA GLY A 73 14.43 -8.34 4.70
C GLY A 73 14.02 -9.66 4.04
N LEU A 74 12.76 -9.81 3.63
CA LEU A 74 12.25 -11.04 3.01
C LEU A 74 12.15 -10.88 1.50
N SER A 75 12.54 -11.93 0.76
CA SER A 75 12.46 -11.99 -0.69
C SER A 75 11.56 -13.14 -1.17
N ALA A 76 11.09 -13.02 -2.42
CA ALA A 76 10.37 -14.06 -3.15
C ALA A 76 9.20 -14.72 -2.38
N LYS A 77 9.35 -16.00 -2.02
CA LYS A 77 8.28 -16.78 -1.38
C LYS A 77 8.02 -16.34 0.07
N ALA A 78 9.06 -15.85 0.76
CA ALA A 78 8.98 -15.49 2.18
C ALA A 78 8.21 -14.18 2.42
N SER A 79 8.16 -13.27 1.45
CA SER A 79 7.41 -12.02 1.55
C SER A 79 5.91 -12.17 1.26
N ARG A 80 5.46 -13.35 0.81
CA ARG A 80 4.04 -13.60 0.48
C ARG A 80 3.20 -13.68 1.76
N ILE A 81 2.18 -12.81 1.83
CA ILE A 81 1.19 -12.85 2.90
C ILE A 81 0.03 -13.75 2.46
N LYS A 82 -0.38 -14.66 3.35
CA LYS A 82 -1.58 -15.49 3.14
C LYS A 82 -2.80 -14.59 3.13
N GLU A 83 -3.69 -14.81 2.17
CA GLU A 83 -4.95 -14.09 2.08
C GLU A 83 -5.85 -14.43 3.28
N LYS A 84 -6.53 -13.43 3.82
CA LYS A 84 -7.54 -13.63 4.85
C LYS A 84 -8.75 -14.23 4.15
N ARG A 85 -9.10 -15.49 4.48
CA ARG A 85 -10.35 -16.09 4.03
C ARG A 85 -11.49 -15.17 4.46
N ALA A 86 -12.19 -14.58 3.51
CA ALA A 86 -13.41 -13.85 3.81
C ALA A 86 -14.39 -14.84 4.43
N ALA A 87 -14.93 -14.53 5.61
CA ALA A 87 -16.22 -15.09 5.95
C ALA A 87 -17.16 -14.59 4.85
N LYS A 88 -17.82 -15.49 4.12
CA LYS A 88 -18.79 -15.15 3.07
C LYS A 88 -19.66 -13.99 3.57
N GLU A 89 -19.75 -12.91 2.79
CA GLU A 89 -20.77 -11.90 3.05
C GLU A 89 -22.14 -12.59 3.05
N LYS A 90 -22.86 -12.47 4.16
CA LYS A 90 -24.31 -12.65 4.14
C LYS A 90 -24.84 -11.48 3.31
N LYS A 91 -25.45 -11.83 2.18
CA LYS A 91 -26.25 -10.93 1.34
C LYS A 91 -27.36 -10.28 2.15
#